data_AF-A0A2W0BKS9-F1
#
_entry.id   AF-A0A2W0BKS9-F1
#
_cell.length_a   1.000
_cell.length_b   1.000
_cell.length_c   1.000
_cell.angle_alpha   90.00
_cell.angle_beta   90.00
_cell.angle_gamma   90.00
#
_symmetry.space_group_name_H-M   'P 1'
#
loop_
_entity.id
_entity.type
_entity.pdbx_description
1 polymer ?
#
loop_
_entity_poly.entity_id
_entity_poly.type
_entity_poly.pdbx_seq_one_letter_code
_entity_poly.pdbx_strand_id
1 'polypeptide(L)'
;RIGIFNRSYYEETLVVRVHPEFLAGQKLPEECVTKNIWEERFHDIRAFERYLHRNGTVVLKFFLHVSKEEQQKRFLERLENPEKNWKFSLNDAKERGFWDDYMDAYEQTIRETATENSPWYVVPADNKWFTRVIVAAGVIDALASLKLQYPKVSAAKRKELGAARKALLTTK
;
A
#
# COMPACT_ATOMS: atom_id res chain seq x y z
N ARG A 1 6.14 14.34 2.33
CA ARG A 1 6.58 13.34 1.31
C ARG A 1 5.51 12.27 1.25
N ILE A 2 5.34 11.57 0.12
CA ILE A 2 4.42 10.44 0.00
C ILE A 2 5.27 9.21 -0.34
N GLY A 3 5.18 8.17 0.50
CA GLY A 3 5.77 6.86 0.23
C GLY A 3 4.70 5.93 -0.31
N ILE A 4 5.01 5.18 -1.37
CA ILE A 4 4.12 4.18 -1.95
C ILE A 4 4.83 2.84 -1.86
N PHE A 5 4.23 1.91 -1.13
CA PHE A 5 4.67 0.52 -1.13
C PHE A 5 3.81 -0.25 -2.13
N ASN A 6 4.43 -0.76 -3.19
CA ASN A 6 3.81 -1.73 -4.09
C ASN A 6 4.13 -3.13 -3.55
N ARG A 7 3.13 -3.79 -2.98
CA ARG A 7 3.27 -4.75 -1.85
C ARG A 7 3.76 -4.04 -0.59
N SER A 8 4.01 -4.75 0.50
CA SER A 8 4.45 -4.16 1.77
C SER A 8 4.90 -5.23 2.77
N TYR A 9 5.12 -4.86 4.04
CA TYR A 9 5.35 -5.82 5.13
C TYR A 9 4.18 -6.79 5.36
N TYR A 10 2.99 -6.54 4.78
CA TYR A 10 1.87 -7.48 4.83
C TYR A 10 2.13 -8.80 4.08
N GLU A 11 3.15 -8.88 3.22
CA GLU A 11 3.53 -10.16 2.60
C GLU A 11 3.89 -11.21 3.67
N GLU A 12 4.37 -10.79 4.85
CA GLU A 12 4.66 -11.66 5.99
C GLU A 12 3.43 -12.31 6.62
N THR A 13 2.21 -11.83 6.33
CA THR A 13 0.96 -12.46 6.79
C THR A 13 0.09 -12.96 5.64
N LEU A 14 0.61 -12.86 4.42
CA LEU A 14 -0.05 -13.29 3.17
C LEU A 14 0.73 -14.45 2.55
N VAL A 15 1.67 -14.17 1.65
CA VAL A 15 2.41 -15.21 0.91
C VAL A 15 3.20 -16.13 1.85
N VAL A 16 3.79 -15.61 2.92
CA VAL A 16 4.52 -16.44 3.91
C VAL A 16 3.59 -17.34 4.73
N ARG A 17 2.32 -16.93 4.86
CA ARG A 17 1.29 -17.72 5.55
C ARG A 17 0.73 -18.83 4.65
N VAL A 18 0.52 -18.54 3.38
CA VAL A 18 0.05 -19.52 2.38
C VAL A 18 1.14 -20.56 2.08
N HIS A 19 2.41 -20.14 2.11
CA HIS A 19 3.57 -20.98 1.82
C HIS A 19 4.55 -20.99 3.03
N PRO A 20 4.29 -21.82 4.06
CA PRO A 20 5.10 -21.86 5.29
C PRO A 20 6.58 -22.21 5.08
N GLU A 21 6.94 -22.79 3.93
CA GLU A 21 8.34 -23.00 3.56
C GLU A 21 9.12 -21.68 3.44
N PHE A 22 8.45 -20.56 3.12
CA PHE A 22 9.10 -19.26 3.13
C PHE A 22 9.48 -18.84 4.54
N LEU A 23 8.63 -19.11 5.53
CA LEU A 23 8.95 -18.86 6.94
C LEU A 23 10.15 -19.70 7.37
N ALA A 24 10.17 -20.98 7.04
CA ALA A 24 11.32 -21.86 7.31
C ALA A 24 12.60 -21.35 6.63
N GLY A 25 12.48 -20.80 5.42
CA GLY A 25 13.57 -20.21 4.65
C GLY A 25 14.14 -18.90 5.23
N GLN A 26 13.42 -18.20 6.10
CA GLN A 26 13.87 -16.95 6.72
C GLN A 26 15.01 -17.16 7.74
N LYS A 27 15.22 -18.39 8.23
CA LYS A 27 16.26 -18.74 9.21
C LYS A 27 16.24 -17.84 10.46
N LEU A 28 15.03 -17.57 10.96
CA LEU A 28 14.84 -16.85 12.21
C LEU A 28 15.34 -17.69 13.40
N PRO A 29 15.75 -17.05 14.51
CA PRO A 29 15.98 -17.77 15.76
C PRO A 29 14.74 -18.60 16.15
N GLU A 30 14.95 -19.80 16.68
CA GLU A 30 13.87 -20.75 16.98
C GLU A 30 12.86 -20.16 17.98
N GLU A 31 13.36 -19.37 18.94
CA GLU A 31 12.53 -18.66 19.91
C GLU A 31 11.58 -17.62 19.29
N CYS A 32 11.85 -17.16 18.06
CA CYS A 32 11.00 -16.22 17.34
C CYS A 32 9.92 -16.90 16.48
N VAL A 33 9.97 -18.23 16.32
CA VAL A 33 8.98 -19.00 15.55
C VAL A 33 8.06 -19.73 16.53
N THR A 34 7.12 -18.98 17.12
CA THR A 34 6.21 -19.51 18.12
C THR A 34 5.00 -20.20 17.49
N LYS A 35 4.24 -20.93 18.31
CA LYS A 35 2.93 -21.49 17.92
C LYS A 35 1.87 -20.44 17.55
N ASN A 36 2.08 -19.18 17.94
CA ASN A 36 1.15 -18.05 17.72
C ASN A 36 1.76 -16.99 16.80
N ILE A 37 2.68 -17.39 15.91
CA ILE A 37 3.48 -16.44 15.12
C ILE A 37 2.60 -15.49 14.28
N TRP A 38 1.42 -15.91 13.84
CA TRP A 38 0.53 -15.07 13.04
C TRP A 38 -0.13 -13.98 13.89
N GLU A 39 -0.63 -14.33 15.07
CA GLU A 39 -1.18 -13.36 16.03
C GLU A 39 -0.12 -12.35 16.47
N GLU A 40 1.10 -12.84 16.70
CA GLU A 40 2.27 -12.02 17.05
C GLU A 40 2.63 -11.06 15.90
N ARG A 41 2.69 -11.54 14.65
CA ARG A 41 2.91 -10.69 13.47
C ARG A 41 1.84 -9.62 13.30
N PHE A 42 0.56 -9.95 13.52
CA PHE A 42 -0.52 -8.95 13.49
C PHE A 42 -0.34 -7.90 14.59
N HIS A 43 0.03 -8.33 15.80
CA HIS A 43 0.33 -7.42 16.89
C HIS A 43 1.51 -6.49 16.55
N ASP A 44 2.58 -7.03 16.00
CA ASP A 44 3.79 -6.28 15.64
C ASP A 44 3.53 -5.29 14.51
N ILE A 45 2.77 -5.68 13.49
CA ILE A 45 2.32 -4.78 12.42
C ILE A 45 1.52 -3.62 13.00
N ARG A 46 0.52 -3.89 13.85
CA ARG A 46 -0.26 -2.83 14.52
C ARG A 46 0.64 -1.93 15.38
N ALA A 47 1.62 -2.51 16.08
CA ALA A 47 2.53 -1.75 16.91
C ALA A 47 3.43 -0.82 16.07
N PHE A 48 3.92 -1.32 14.94
CA PHE A 48 4.72 -0.55 13.98
C PHE A 48 3.90 0.59 13.36
N GLU A 49 2.69 0.33 12.89
CA GLU A 49 1.80 1.36 12.33
C GLU A 49 1.41 2.41 13.37
N ARG A 50 1.13 2.00 14.61
CA ARG A 50 0.89 2.91 15.73
C ARG A 50 2.11 3.79 16.00
N TYR A 51 3.32 3.23 15.95
CA TYR A 51 4.55 3.99 16.08
C TYR A 51 4.68 5.03 14.94
N LEU A 52 4.43 4.64 13.69
CA LEU A 52 4.46 5.56 12.55
C LEU A 52 3.45 6.71 12.70
N HIS A 53 2.21 6.40 13.10
CA HIS A 53 1.17 7.39 13.34
C HIS A 53 1.58 8.41 14.41
N ARG A 54 2.13 7.95 15.54
CA ARG A 54 2.62 8.83 16.62
C ARG A 54 3.77 9.75 16.19
N ASN A 55 4.46 9.40 15.11
CA ASN A 55 5.53 10.20 14.50
C ASN A 55 5.04 11.03 13.29
N GLY A 56 3.72 11.19 13.12
CA GLY A 56 3.14 12.06 12.09
C GLY A 56 3.01 11.42 10.70
N THR A 57 3.14 10.08 10.60
CA THR A 57 2.91 9.37 9.34
C THR A 57 1.46 8.89 9.25
N VAL A 58 0.75 9.33 8.20
CA VAL A 58 -0.57 8.79 7.87
C VAL A 58 -0.40 7.51 7.06
N VAL A 59 -0.98 6.40 7.54
CA VAL A 59 -0.93 5.10 6.87
C VAL A 59 -2.30 4.80 6.27
N LEU A 60 -2.34 4.53 4.96
CA LEU A 60 -3.53 4.09 4.24
C LEU A 60 -3.22 2.77 3.54
N LYS A 61 -4.13 1.80 3.66
CA LYS A 61 -3.91 0.44 3.14
C LYS A 61 -5.02 0.08 2.18
N PHE A 62 -4.66 -0.35 0.97
CA PHE A 62 -5.61 -0.67 -0.08
C PHE A 62 -5.45 -2.12 -0.51
N PHE A 63 -6.47 -2.93 -0.26
CA PHE A 63 -6.57 -4.27 -0.82
C PHE A 63 -7.37 -4.18 -2.11
N LEU A 64 -6.71 -4.42 -3.24
CA LEU A 64 -7.35 -4.41 -4.57
C LEU A 64 -7.99 -5.78 -4.83
N HIS A 65 -9.26 -5.92 -4.45
CA HIS A 65 -10.01 -7.17 -4.50
C HIS A 65 -10.52 -7.43 -5.92
N VAL A 66 -9.76 -8.22 -6.68
CA VAL A 66 -10.15 -8.73 -8.00
C VAL A 66 -10.92 -10.03 -7.81
N SER A 67 -11.95 -10.29 -8.60
CA SER A 67 -12.65 -11.57 -8.60
C SER A 67 -11.79 -12.69 -9.22
N LYS A 68 -12.12 -13.93 -8.87
CA LYS A 68 -11.46 -15.10 -9.43
C LYS A 68 -11.68 -15.16 -10.94
N GLU A 69 -12.85 -14.77 -11.41
CA GLU A 69 -13.23 -14.74 -12.82
C GLU A 69 -12.44 -13.69 -13.60
N GLU A 70 -12.40 -12.45 -13.11
CA GLU A 70 -11.67 -11.36 -13.78
C GLU A 70 -10.15 -11.60 -13.76
N GLN A 71 -9.61 -12.19 -12.70
CA GLN A 71 -8.20 -12.59 -12.66
C GLN A 71 -7.87 -13.58 -13.79
N GLN A 72 -8.71 -14.61 -14.00
CA GLN A 72 -8.54 -15.58 -15.08
C GLN A 72 -8.59 -14.91 -16.44
N LYS A 73 -9.60 -14.07 -16.67
CA LYS A 73 -9.72 -13.33 -17.93
C LYS A 73 -8.46 -12.51 -18.21
N ARG A 74 -7.95 -11.78 -17.21
CA ARG A 74 -6.71 -10.98 -17.35
C ARG A 74 -5.48 -11.83 -17.61
N PHE A 75 -5.41 -13.04 -17.07
CA PHE A 75 -4.30 -13.96 -17.33
C PHE A 75 -4.35 -14.49 -18.76
N LEU A 76 -5.52 -14.90 -19.25
CA LEU A 76 -5.71 -15.32 -20.64
C LEU A 76 -5.36 -14.19 -21.63
N GLU A 77 -5.87 -12.97 -21.40
CA GLU A 77 -5.53 -11.80 -22.21
C GLU A 77 -4.02 -11.49 -22.24
N ARG A 78 -3.28 -11.80 -21.16
CA ARG A 78 -1.83 -11.61 -21.10
C ARG A 78 -1.06 -12.64 -21.89
N LEU A 79 -1.59 -13.85 -22.04
CA LEU A 79 -1.00 -14.95 -22.83
C LEU A 79 -1.25 -14.75 -24.33
N GLU A 80 -2.41 -14.20 -24.68
CA GLU A 80 -2.82 -13.95 -26.05
C GLU A 80 -2.21 -12.66 -26.64
N ASN A 81 -1.62 -11.79 -25.80
CA ASN A 81 -1.03 -10.52 -26.24
C ASN A 81 0.51 -10.60 -26.21
N PRO A 82 1.17 -10.73 -27.38
CA PRO A 82 2.64 -10.85 -27.46
C PRO A 82 3.42 -9.75 -26.74
N GLU A 83 2.90 -8.53 -26.68
CA GLU A 83 3.55 -7.40 -25.99
C GLU A 83 3.55 -7.54 -24.45
N LYS A 84 2.71 -8.43 -23.91
CA LYS A 84 2.54 -8.67 -22.48
C LYS A 84 3.06 -10.03 -22.02
N ASN A 85 3.30 -10.96 -22.93
CA ASN A 85 3.78 -12.32 -22.62
C ASN A 85 5.01 -12.31 -21.70
N TRP A 86 5.93 -11.36 -21.91
CA TRP A 86 7.15 -11.25 -21.09
C TRP A 86 6.90 -10.97 -19.60
N LYS A 87 5.72 -10.44 -19.24
CA LYS A 87 5.34 -10.14 -17.85
C LYS A 87 4.60 -11.30 -17.16
N PHE A 88 4.22 -12.34 -17.90
CA PHE A 88 3.47 -13.45 -17.36
C PHE A 88 4.41 -14.49 -16.77
N SER A 89 4.19 -14.87 -15.51
CA SER A 89 4.92 -15.96 -14.87
C SER A 89 4.01 -17.18 -14.74
N LEU A 90 4.55 -18.37 -15.02
CA LEU A 90 3.85 -19.62 -14.69
C LEU A 90 3.57 -19.74 -13.19
N ASN A 91 4.37 -19.09 -12.33
CA ASN A 91 4.09 -19.06 -10.90
C ASN A 91 2.79 -18.32 -10.60
N ASP A 92 2.44 -17.27 -11.35
CA ASP A 92 1.16 -16.55 -11.15
C ASP A 92 -0.05 -17.48 -11.35
N ALA A 93 0.06 -18.42 -12.29
CA ALA A 93 -0.97 -19.43 -12.53
C ALA A 93 -1.01 -20.49 -11.41
N LYS A 94 0.13 -20.81 -10.80
CA LYS A 94 0.20 -21.72 -9.64
C LYS A 94 -0.38 -21.09 -8.38
N GLU A 95 -0.07 -19.82 -8.12
CA GLU A 95 -0.62 -19.07 -6.97
C GLU A 95 -2.15 -19.02 -7.00
N ARG A 96 -2.75 -19.01 -8.19
CA ARG A 96 -4.21 -19.09 -8.34
C ARG A 96 -4.81 -20.38 -7.75
N GLY A 97 -4.04 -21.46 -7.68
CA GLY A 97 -4.46 -22.71 -7.04
C GLY A 97 -4.73 -22.57 -5.53
N PHE A 98 -4.08 -21.59 -4.89
CA PHE A 98 -4.21 -21.27 -3.47
C PHE A 98 -5.19 -20.12 -3.22
N TRP A 99 -6.15 -19.90 -4.13
CA TRP A 99 -7.08 -18.77 -4.05
C TRP A 99 -7.77 -18.67 -2.69
N ASP A 100 -8.33 -19.79 -2.22
CA ASP A 100 -9.10 -19.83 -0.98
C ASP A 100 -8.18 -19.58 0.24
N ASP A 101 -6.97 -20.14 0.25
CA ASP A 101 -5.96 -19.88 1.29
C ASP A 101 -5.56 -18.39 1.35
N TYR A 102 -5.40 -17.76 0.18
CA TYR A 102 -5.13 -16.33 0.11
C TYR A 102 -6.30 -15.49 0.60
N MET A 103 -7.55 -15.84 0.26
CA MET A 103 -8.72 -15.12 0.75
C MET A 103 -8.82 -15.21 2.27
N ASP A 104 -8.62 -16.40 2.85
CA ASP A 104 -8.57 -16.60 4.30
C ASP A 104 -7.45 -15.78 4.96
N ALA A 105 -6.26 -15.76 4.35
CA ALA A 105 -5.13 -14.97 4.85
C ALA A 105 -5.41 -13.46 4.78
N TYR A 106 -6.02 -12.96 3.70
CA TYR A 106 -6.43 -11.57 3.54
C TYR A 106 -7.50 -11.18 4.56
N GLU A 107 -8.55 -11.99 4.72
CA GLU A 107 -9.64 -11.72 5.65
C GLU A 107 -9.12 -11.56 7.09
N GLN A 108 -8.25 -12.49 7.53
CA GLN A 108 -7.65 -12.41 8.85
C GLN A 108 -6.69 -11.23 8.98
N THR A 109 -5.83 -11.01 7.99
CA THR A 109 -4.89 -9.87 8.00
C THR A 109 -5.63 -8.54 8.11
N ILE A 110 -6.69 -8.35 7.31
CA ILE A 110 -7.49 -7.11 7.33
C ILE A 110 -8.22 -6.98 8.67
N ARG A 111 -8.90 -8.03 9.13
CA ARG A 111 -9.63 -8.03 10.40
C ARG A 111 -8.73 -7.66 11.57
N GLU A 112 -7.54 -8.24 11.62
CA GLU A 112 -6.62 -8.06 12.73
C GLU A 112 -5.89 -6.72 12.64
N THR A 113 -5.62 -6.18 11.46
CA THR A 113 -4.75 -4.98 11.33
C THR A 113 -5.49 -3.71 10.93
N ALA A 114 -6.80 -3.76 10.67
CA ALA A 114 -7.60 -2.55 10.48
C ALA A 114 -7.77 -1.82 11.82
N THR A 115 -7.20 -0.61 11.91
CA THR A 115 -7.34 0.26 13.08
C THR A 115 -7.83 1.65 12.64
N GLU A 116 -8.37 2.43 13.57
CA GLU A 116 -8.83 3.80 13.28
C GLU A 116 -7.70 4.67 12.69
N ASN A 117 -6.48 4.53 13.21
CA ASN A 117 -5.32 5.32 12.79
C ASN A 117 -4.60 4.76 11.54
N SER A 118 -4.95 3.55 11.12
CA SER A 118 -4.36 2.87 9.96
C SER A 118 -5.43 1.97 9.33
N PRO A 119 -6.38 2.55 8.58
CA PRO A 119 -7.52 1.82 8.05
C PRO A 119 -7.15 0.98 6.82
N TRP A 120 -7.94 -0.07 6.60
CA TRP A 120 -7.96 -0.83 5.35
C TRP A 120 -9.13 -0.40 4.47
N TYR A 121 -8.87 -0.25 3.18
CA TYR A 121 -9.86 -0.09 2.13
C TYR A 121 -9.88 -1.36 1.27
N VAL A 122 -11.01 -2.06 1.27
CA VAL A 122 -11.26 -3.17 0.34
C VAL A 122 -11.85 -2.58 -0.93
N VAL A 123 -11.05 -2.54 -2.00
CA VAL A 123 -11.37 -1.84 -3.24
C VAL A 123 -11.72 -2.84 -4.33
N PRO A 124 -12.94 -2.80 -4.91
CA PRO A 124 -13.27 -3.61 -6.07
C PRO A 124 -12.30 -3.35 -7.23
N ALA A 125 -11.60 -4.40 -7.66
CA ALA A 125 -10.49 -4.30 -8.61
C ALA A 125 -10.81 -4.84 -10.01
N ASP A 126 -12.07 -5.23 -10.25
CA ASP A 126 -12.50 -5.79 -11.54
C ASP A 126 -12.56 -4.71 -12.62
N ASN A 127 -12.98 -3.51 -12.24
CA ASN A 127 -12.98 -2.36 -13.12
C ASN A 127 -11.84 -1.39 -12.76
N LYS A 128 -10.81 -1.35 -13.61
CA LYS A 128 -9.60 -0.54 -13.37
C LYS A 128 -9.87 0.96 -13.19
N TRP A 129 -10.83 1.55 -13.90
CA TRP A 129 -11.10 2.99 -13.75
C TRP A 129 -11.73 3.27 -12.39
N PHE A 130 -12.66 2.42 -11.97
CA PHE A 130 -13.36 2.57 -10.70
C PHE A 130 -12.42 2.35 -9.51
N THR A 131 -11.54 1.36 -9.59
CA THR A 131 -10.48 1.12 -8.59
C THR A 131 -9.61 2.36 -8.40
N ARG A 132 -9.20 3.01 -9.49
CA ARG A 132 -8.36 4.23 -9.44
C ARG A 132 -9.09 5.38 -8.76
N VAL A 133 -10.39 5.54 -9.02
CA VAL A 133 -11.21 6.58 -8.38
C VAL A 133 -11.30 6.37 -6.87
N ILE A 134 -11.55 5.13 -6.41
CA ILE A 134 -11.63 4.83 -4.96
C ILE A 134 -10.31 5.10 -4.25
N VAL A 135 -9.18 4.61 -4.82
CA VAL A 135 -7.87 4.84 -4.22
C VAL A 135 -7.53 6.33 -4.19
N ALA A 136 -7.81 7.06 -5.27
CA ALA A 136 -7.58 8.51 -5.32
C ALA A 136 -8.43 9.25 -4.29
N ALA A 137 -9.70 8.89 -4.13
CA ALA A 137 -10.59 9.48 -3.13
C ALA A 137 -10.05 9.28 -1.71
N GLY A 138 -9.67 8.04 -1.35
CA GLY A 138 -9.09 7.77 -0.03
C GLY A 138 -7.82 8.58 0.28
N VAL A 139 -6.95 8.76 -0.72
CA VAL A 139 -5.76 9.61 -0.58
C VAL A 139 -6.12 11.10 -0.43
N ILE A 140 -7.08 11.59 -1.22
CA ILE A 140 -7.54 12.98 -1.17
C ILE A 140 -8.15 13.28 0.20
N ASP A 141 -9.02 12.42 0.71
CA ASP A 141 -9.67 12.60 2.01
C ASP A 141 -8.65 12.64 3.14
N ALA A 142 -7.66 11.73 3.11
CA ALA A 142 -6.58 11.73 4.08
C ALA A 142 -5.76 13.03 4.03
N LEU A 143 -5.37 13.50 2.85
CA LEU A 143 -4.63 14.77 2.70
C LEU A 143 -5.46 15.99 3.12
N ALA A 144 -6.77 15.99 2.84
CA ALA A 144 -7.68 17.05 3.24
C ALA A 144 -7.81 17.15 4.77
N SER A 145 -7.83 16.02 5.47
CA SER A 145 -7.91 15.98 6.94
C SER A 145 -6.70 16.65 7.63
N LEU A 146 -5.54 16.69 6.96
CA LEU A 146 -4.32 17.33 7.45
C LEU A 146 -4.36 18.87 7.40
N LYS A 147 -5.38 19.47 6.77
CA LYS A 147 -5.56 20.94 6.67
C LYS A 147 -4.32 21.67 6.15
N LEU A 148 -3.65 21.10 5.15
CA LEU A 148 -2.42 21.63 4.57
C LEU A 148 -2.65 23.03 3.96
N GLN A 149 -1.71 23.94 4.19
CA GLN A 149 -1.73 25.31 3.63
C GLN A 149 -0.37 25.67 3.06
N TYR A 150 -0.37 26.51 2.02
CA TYR A 150 0.85 27.14 1.55
C TYR A 150 1.44 28.07 2.63
N PRO A 151 2.77 28.18 2.74
CA PRO A 151 3.40 29.11 3.66
C PRO A 151 2.96 30.56 3.41
N LYS A 152 2.61 31.28 4.47
CA LYS A 152 2.25 32.69 4.38
C LYS A 152 3.51 33.53 4.18
N VAL A 153 3.51 34.37 3.15
CA VAL A 153 4.60 35.32 2.88
C VAL A 153 4.41 36.57 3.74
N SER A 154 5.33 36.81 4.67
CA SER A 154 5.33 37.99 5.55
C SER A 154 5.49 39.30 4.77
N ALA A 155 5.05 40.42 5.35
CA ALA A 155 5.21 41.74 4.73
C ALA A 155 6.68 42.08 4.45
N ALA A 156 7.59 41.73 5.37
CA ALA A 156 9.03 41.87 5.18
C ALA A 156 9.52 41.06 3.97
N LYS A 157 9.10 39.79 3.85
CA LYS A 157 9.49 38.95 2.71
C LYS A 157 8.92 39.47 1.39
N ARG A 158 7.70 40.02 1.38
CA ARG A 158 7.12 40.69 0.20
C ARG A 158 7.94 41.91 -0.22
N LYS A 159 8.45 42.69 0.74
CA LYS A 159 9.31 43.84 0.46
C LYS A 159 10.64 43.39 -0.17
N GLU A 160 11.26 42.34 0.35
CA GLU A 160 12.46 41.73 -0.26
C GLU A 160 12.21 41.26 -1.69
N LEU A 161 11.11 40.53 -1.93
CA LEU A 161 10.75 40.07 -3.28
C LEU A 161 10.53 41.25 -4.23
N GLY A 162 9.91 42.33 -3.76
CA GLY A 162 9.76 43.57 -4.52
C GLY A 162 11.10 44.24 -4.86
N ALA A 163 12.05 44.26 -3.91
CA ALA A 163 13.39 44.77 -4.13
C ALA A 163 14.17 43.91 -5.14
N ALA A 164 14.11 42.58 -5.01
CA ALA A 164 14.72 41.65 -5.96
C ALA A 164 14.15 41.82 -7.37
N ARG A 165 12.83 41.97 -7.50
CA ARG A 165 12.17 42.23 -8.78
C ARG A 165 12.68 43.52 -9.43
N LYS A 166 12.82 44.60 -8.66
CA LYS A 166 13.35 45.87 -9.16
C LYS A 166 14.79 45.68 -9.65
N ALA A 167 15.67 45.10 -8.83
CA ALA A 167 17.07 44.87 -9.19
C ALA A 167 17.23 44.10 -10.51
N LEU A 168 16.51 42.98 -10.69
CA LEU A 168 16.56 42.18 -11.93
C LEU A 168 16.08 42.93 -13.18
N LEU A 169 15.17 43.89 -13.03
CA LEU A 169 14.66 44.71 -14.14
C LEU A 169 15.54 45.95 -14.43
N THR A 170 16.45 46.29 -13.52
CA THR A 170 17.36 47.44 -13.70
C THR A 170 18.71 47.03 -14.28
N THR A 171 19.06 45.75 -14.21
CA THR A 171 20.25 45.19 -14.87
C THR A 171 19.99 45.08 -16.38
N LYS A 172 20.38 46.11 -17.13
CA LYS A 172 20.60 46.10 -18.58
C LYS A 172 22.10 46.13 -18.87
#